data_AF-A0A0F9IQ54-F1
#
_entry.id   AF-A0A0F9IQ54-F1
#
_cell.length_a   1.000
_cell.length_b   1.000
_cell.length_c   1.000
_cell.angle_alpha   90.00
_cell.angle_beta   90.00
_cell.angle_gamma   90.00
#
_symmetry.space_group_name_H-M   'P 1'
#
loop_
_entity.id
_entity.type
_entity.pdbx_description
1 polymer ?
#
loop_
_entity_poly.entity_id
_entity_poly.type
_entity_poly.pdbx_seq_one_letter_code
_entity_poly.pdbx_strand_id
1 'polypeptide(L)'
;MPQPDPTPAALDTRLDKAIGYIAPRMALKRRQSRMLLSAYRSAESTRLRNNWGLGQQRESTPQSYELSRIRDASRDANRNDPVASGATDTLKLNIVGSGLHPQARIRADRVGISDERATELNRQAEAVFRRWSPYADSGNRLDFDEIQFLALAKVIEDGESIVIPTWAKESWRPFGRCLEMIEADRMDKTTAKIRYGVELGTRG
;
A
#
# COMPACT_ATOMS: atom_id res chain seq x y z
N MET A 1 -33.80 5.07 17.32
CA MET A 1 -34.01 5.94 16.15
C MET A 1 -33.61 5.15 14.90
N PRO A 2 -34.54 4.92 13.96
CA PRO A 2 -34.19 4.29 12.69
C PRO A 2 -33.38 5.27 11.83
N GLN A 3 -32.31 4.78 11.22
CA GLN A 3 -31.48 5.53 10.28
C GLN A 3 -32.31 5.91 9.05
N PRO A 4 -32.12 7.10 8.46
CA PRO A 4 -32.86 7.52 7.28
C PRO A 4 -32.53 6.59 6.10
N ASP A 5 -33.56 6.12 5.40
CA ASP A 5 -33.43 5.34 4.17
C ASP A 5 -32.52 6.06 3.16
N PRO A 6 -31.69 5.33 2.39
CA PRO A 6 -30.88 5.92 1.34
C PRO A 6 -31.81 6.51 0.27
N THR A 7 -31.93 7.84 0.25
CA THR A 7 -32.69 8.59 -0.74
C THR A 7 -32.26 8.14 -2.14
N PRO A 8 -33.16 7.63 -3.02
CA PRO A 8 -32.78 7.26 -4.36
C PRO A 8 -32.33 8.52 -5.10
N ALA A 9 -31.09 8.51 -5.58
CA ALA A 9 -30.47 9.60 -6.31
C ALA A 9 -31.41 10.10 -7.43
N ALA A 10 -31.78 11.38 -7.33
CA ALA A 10 -32.39 12.29 -8.30
C ALA A 10 -32.79 11.72 -9.69
N LEU A 11 -33.85 10.90 -9.76
CA LEU A 11 -34.47 10.49 -11.03
C LEU A 11 -35.96 10.85 -11.18
N ASP A 12 -36.54 11.59 -10.23
CA ASP A 12 -37.96 12.02 -10.30
C ASP A 12 -38.08 13.54 -10.47
N THR A 13 -38.08 14.00 -11.72
CA THR A 13 -38.46 15.38 -12.01
C THR A 13 -39.97 15.57 -11.83
N ARG A 14 -40.44 16.82 -11.66
CA ARG A 14 -41.89 17.13 -11.59
C ARG A 14 -42.66 16.59 -12.81
N LEU A 15 -41.99 16.55 -13.96
CA LEU A 15 -42.51 15.96 -15.19
C LEU A 15 -42.69 14.44 -15.08
N ASP A 16 -41.72 13.73 -14.50
CA ASP A 16 -41.79 12.27 -14.35
C ASP A 16 -42.92 11.86 -13.37
N LYS A 17 -43.20 12.68 -12.36
CA LYS A 17 -44.35 12.52 -11.45
C LYS A 17 -45.69 12.73 -12.18
N ALA A 18 -45.80 13.76 -13.02
CA ALA A 18 -47.00 14.01 -13.81
C ALA A 18 -47.27 12.90 -14.83
N ILE A 19 -46.23 12.40 -15.51
CA ILE A 19 -46.33 11.26 -16.44
C ILE A 19 -46.67 9.98 -15.66
N GLY A 20 -46.11 9.78 -14.46
CA GLY A 20 -46.45 8.65 -13.59
C GLY A 20 -47.92 8.61 -13.18
N TYR A 21 -48.51 9.78 -12.93
CA TYR A 21 -49.92 9.91 -12.58
C TYR A 21 -50.85 9.64 -13.77
N ILE A 22 -50.53 10.19 -14.95
CA ILE A 22 -51.42 10.14 -16.13
C ILE A 22 -51.21 8.85 -16.95
N ALA A 23 -49.98 8.35 -17.04
CA ALA A 23 -49.59 7.24 -17.91
C ALA A 23 -48.48 6.38 -17.27
N PRO A 24 -48.81 5.50 -16.32
CA PRO A 24 -47.81 4.77 -15.51
C PRO A 24 -46.88 3.87 -16.33
N ARG A 25 -47.38 3.25 -17.41
CA ARG A 25 -46.55 2.41 -18.31
C ARG A 25 -45.49 3.24 -19.06
N MET A 26 -45.84 4.46 -19.46
CA MET A 26 -44.90 5.36 -20.14
C MET A 26 -43.87 5.93 -19.16
N ALA A 27 -44.27 6.23 -17.93
CA ALA A 27 -43.35 6.65 -16.87
C ALA A 27 -42.30 5.57 -16.57
N LEU A 28 -42.72 4.30 -16.46
CA LEU A 28 -41.81 3.18 -16.22
C LEU A 28 -40.78 3.03 -17.35
N LYS A 29 -41.25 3.04 -18.62
CA LYS A 29 -40.38 2.93 -19.80
C LYS A 29 -39.38 4.09 -19.87
N ARG A 30 -39.84 5.31 -19.58
CA ARG A 30 -38.99 6.51 -19.52
C ARG A 30 -37.95 6.41 -18.40
N ARG A 31 -38.33 5.92 -17.22
CA ARG A 31 -37.42 5.70 -16.10
C ARG A 31 -36.33 4.67 -16.44
N GLN A 32 -36.70 3.56 -17.08
CA GLN A 32 -35.75 2.57 -17.57
C GLN A 32 -34.77 3.16 -18.59
N SER A 33 -35.27 3.92 -19.58
CA SER A 33 -34.40 4.59 -20.56
C SER A 33 -33.47 5.62 -19.92
N ARG A 34 -33.94 6.37 -18.92
CA ARG A 34 -33.11 7.34 -18.19
C ARG A 34 -32.05 6.66 -17.31
N MET A 35 -32.37 5.52 -16.70
CA MET A 35 -31.39 4.70 -15.97
C MET A 35 -30.30 4.18 -16.91
N LEU A 36 -30.67 3.67 -18.09
CA LEU A 36 -29.71 3.23 -19.10
C LEU A 36 -28.84 4.38 -19.63
N LEU A 37 -29.42 5.55 -19.89
CA LEU A 37 -28.67 6.75 -20.29
C LEU A 37 -27.76 7.26 -19.18
N SER A 38 -28.19 7.18 -17.92
CA SER A 38 -27.35 7.54 -16.77
C SER A 38 -26.18 6.57 -16.62
N ALA A 39 -26.41 5.27 -16.78
CA ALA A 39 -25.35 4.26 -16.77
C ALA A 39 -24.37 4.48 -17.93
N TYR A 40 -24.85 4.84 -19.11
CA TYR A 40 -24.02 5.21 -20.26
C TYR A 40 -23.19 6.47 -20.00
N ARG A 41 -23.78 7.52 -19.38
CA ARG A 41 -23.04 8.72 -18.95
C ARG A 41 -22.03 8.44 -17.82
N SER A 42 -22.30 7.47 -16.95
CA SER A 42 -21.34 7.01 -15.94
C SER A 42 -20.20 6.18 -16.55
N ALA A 43 -20.42 5.58 -17.73
CA ALA A 43 -19.40 4.93 -18.54
C ALA A 43 -18.68 5.90 -19.50
N GLU A 44 -19.23 7.12 -19.69
CA GLU A 44 -18.61 8.19 -20.47
C GLU A 44 -17.40 8.73 -19.71
N SER A 45 -16.26 8.13 -20.02
CA SER A 45 -14.95 8.52 -19.52
C SER A 45 -14.60 9.87 -20.16
N THR A 46 -14.73 10.98 -19.40
CA THR A 46 -14.24 12.29 -19.83
C THR A 46 -12.71 12.31 -19.79
N ARG A 47 -12.04 12.96 -20.75
CA ARG A 47 -10.55 13.12 -20.81
C ARG A 47 -9.87 13.46 -19.48
N LEU A 48 -10.57 14.16 -18.59
CA LEU A 48 -10.13 14.56 -17.23
C LEU A 48 -10.23 13.44 -16.17
N ARG A 49 -11.09 12.42 -16.38
CA ARG A 49 -11.38 11.31 -15.47
C ARG A 49 -11.01 9.93 -16.02
N ASN A 50 -10.56 9.81 -17.28
CA ASN A 50 -10.14 8.52 -17.86
C ASN A 50 -8.99 7.86 -17.09
N ASN A 51 -8.11 8.63 -16.46
CA ASN A 51 -6.93 8.09 -15.79
C ASN A 51 -7.25 7.42 -14.46
N TRP A 52 -8.20 7.99 -13.70
CA TRP A 52 -8.56 7.58 -12.33
C TRP A 52 -9.74 6.61 -12.25
N GLY A 53 -10.05 5.91 -13.34
CA GLY A 53 -10.99 4.79 -13.35
C GLY A 53 -10.43 3.57 -12.61
N LEU A 54 -10.15 3.72 -11.31
CA LEU A 54 -10.00 2.60 -10.38
C LEU A 54 -11.39 1.97 -10.27
N GLY A 55 -11.49 0.70 -10.64
CA GLY A 55 -12.73 0.03 -11.01
C GLY A 55 -13.92 0.34 -10.10
N GLN A 56 -15.09 0.57 -10.70
CA GLN A 56 -16.38 0.56 -9.99
C GLN A 56 -16.78 -0.87 -9.55
N GLN A 57 -15.82 -1.70 -9.14
CA GLN A 57 -16.09 -3.08 -8.78
C GLN A 57 -16.28 -3.18 -7.26
N ARG A 58 -17.43 -3.75 -6.87
CA ARG A 58 -17.80 -4.08 -5.49
C ARG A 58 -17.04 -5.32 -4.99
N GLU A 59 -15.84 -5.57 -5.49
CA GLU A 59 -15.00 -6.68 -5.04
C GLU A 59 -14.02 -6.14 -3.99
N SER A 60 -13.98 -6.78 -2.81
CA SER A 60 -13.10 -6.37 -1.71
C SER A 60 -11.61 -6.60 -2.01
N THR A 61 -11.29 -7.30 -3.09
CA THR A 61 -9.94 -7.60 -3.54
C THR A 61 -9.80 -7.15 -4.98
N PRO A 62 -8.92 -6.17 -5.27
CA PRO A 62 -8.65 -5.74 -6.64
C PRO A 62 -8.15 -6.92 -7.47
N GLN A 63 -8.64 -7.05 -8.70
CA GLN A 63 -8.07 -8.01 -9.62
C GLN A 63 -6.65 -7.58 -9.95
N SER A 64 -5.79 -8.53 -10.31
CA SER A 64 -4.36 -8.28 -10.33
C SER A 64 -3.89 -7.27 -11.39
N TYR A 65 -4.67 -7.07 -12.46
CA TYR A 65 -4.45 -6.00 -13.43
C TYR A 65 -4.78 -4.61 -12.86
N GLU A 66 -5.68 -4.53 -11.86
CA GLU A 66 -6.04 -3.29 -11.18
C GLU A 66 -4.93 -2.84 -10.23
N LEU A 67 -4.18 -3.77 -9.64
CA LEU A 67 -3.05 -3.47 -8.74
C LEU A 67 -1.95 -2.67 -9.46
N SER A 68 -1.56 -3.07 -10.67
CA SER A 68 -0.57 -2.31 -11.45
C SER A 68 -1.04 -0.88 -11.70
N ARG A 69 -2.31 -0.72 -12.10
CA ARG A 69 -2.88 0.60 -12.38
C ARG A 69 -3.01 1.47 -11.14
N ILE A 70 -3.35 0.88 -9.99
CA ILE A 70 -3.40 1.58 -8.69
C ILE A 70 -2.01 2.05 -8.28
N ARG A 71 -0.99 1.19 -8.41
CA ARG A 71 0.41 1.55 -8.12
C ARG A 71 0.92 2.66 -9.03
N ASP A 72 0.65 2.57 -10.33
CA ASP A 72 1.03 3.61 -11.28
C ASP A 72 0.35 4.95 -10.96
N ALA A 73 -0.94 4.93 -10.62
CA ALA A 73 -1.67 6.14 -10.20
C ALA A 73 -1.14 6.70 -8.86
N SER A 74 -0.80 5.84 -7.90
CA SER A 74 -0.19 6.23 -6.62
C SER A 74 1.17 6.89 -6.81
N ARG A 75 2.04 6.31 -7.64
CA ARG A 75 3.35 6.86 -8.02
C ARG A 75 3.23 8.16 -8.80
N ASP A 76 2.27 8.24 -9.72
CA ASP A 76 1.98 9.47 -10.48
C ASP A 76 1.54 10.60 -9.53
N ALA A 77 0.61 10.31 -8.61
CA ALA A 77 0.19 11.26 -7.60
C ALA A 77 1.36 11.72 -6.73
N ASN A 78 2.20 10.81 -6.23
CA ASN A 78 3.33 11.18 -5.39
C ASN A 78 4.38 12.04 -6.13
N ARG A 79 4.50 11.92 -7.45
CA ARG A 79 5.43 12.71 -8.29
C ARG A 79 4.86 14.05 -8.75
N ASN A 80 3.57 14.11 -9.04
CA ASN A 80 2.95 15.22 -9.75
C ASN A 80 1.96 16.03 -8.90
N ASP A 81 1.50 15.51 -7.76
CA ASP A 81 0.60 16.20 -6.83
C ASP A 81 1.35 16.61 -5.55
N PRO A 82 1.52 17.92 -5.28
CA PRO A 82 2.22 18.39 -4.09
C PRO A 82 1.53 18.02 -2.77
N VAL A 83 0.20 17.78 -2.78
CA VAL A 83 -0.53 17.33 -1.60
C VAL A 83 -0.18 15.88 -1.29
N ALA A 84 -0.14 15.01 -2.31
CA ALA A 84 0.25 13.61 -2.15
C ALA A 84 1.72 13.50 -1.72
N SER A 85 2.62 14.21 -2.39
CA SER A 85 4.04 14.26 -2.04
C SER A 85 4.26 14.74 -0.59
N GLY A 86 3.61 15.85 -0.22
CA GLY A 86 3.72 16.40 1.14
C GLY A 86 3.15 15.46 2.22
N ALA A 87 2.10 14.71 1.90
CA ALA A 87 1.56 13.69 2.81
C ALA A 87 2.54 12.54 3.03
N THR A 88 3.13 12.02 1.96
CA THR A 88 4.16 10.96 2.02
C THR A 88 5.36 11.41 2.84
N ASP A 89 5.87 12.62 2.60
CA ASP A 89 7.02 13.15 3.33
C ASP A 89 6.70 13.37 4.81
N THR A 90 5.51 13.91 5.11
CA THR A 90 5.04 14.07 6.49
C THR A 90 5.01 12.75 7.23
N LEU A 91 4.49 11.69 6.59
CA LEU A 91 4.44 10.36 7.20
C LEU A 91 5.84 9.81 7.46
N LYS A 92 6.74 9.89 6.48
CA LYS A 92 8.12 9.40 6.64
C LYS A 92 8.87 10.13 7.77
N LEU A 93 8.75 11.45 7.83
CA LEU A 93 9.40 12.27 8.87
C LEU A 93 8.82 12.00 10.27
N ASN A 94 7.52 11.76 10.41
CA ASN A 94 6.92 11.50 11.72
C ASN A 94 7.07 10.05 12.19
N ILE A 95 7.07 9.09 11.27
CA ILE A 95 7.16 7.66 11.61
C ILE A 95 8.60 7.21 11.78
N VAL A 96 9.48 7.56 10.82
CA VAL A 96 10.88 7.13 10.83
C VAL A 96 11.76 8.21 11.47
N GLY A 97 11.58 9.47 11.07
CA GLY A 97 12.29 10.61 11.68
C GLY A 97 13.80 10.50 11.55
N SER A 98 14.50 10.18 12.64
CA SER A 98 15.95 9.97 12.66
C SER A 98 16.36 8.50 12.60
N GLY A 99 15.41 7.58 12.38
CA GLY A 99 15.63 6.15 12.43
C GLY A 99 15.01 5.49 13.66
N LEU A 100 14.55 4.27 13.46
CA LEU A 100 14.05 3.36 14.49
C LEU A 100 15.20 2.44 14.91
N HIS A 101 15.60 2.55 16.17
CA HIS A 101 16.70 1.76 16.73
C HIS A 101 16.20 0.72 17.73
N PRO A 102 16.85 -0.46 17.79
CA PRO A 102 16.48 -1.49 18.75
C PRO A 102 16.83 -1.04 20.17
N GLN A 103 15.94 -1.36 21.11
CA GLN A 103 16.22 -1.31 22.53
C GLN A 103 16.37 -2.75 23.03
N ALA A 104 17.60 -3.19 23.28
CA ALA A 104 17.88 -4.58 23.63
C ALA A 104 17.39 -4.89 25.05
N ARG A 105 16.59 -5.96 25.20
CA ARG A 105 16.03 -6.40 26.50
C ARG A 105 16.08 -7.92 26.62
N ILE A 106 17.25 -8.43 26.99
CA ILE A 106 17.44 -9.86 27.28
C ILE A 106 16.77 -10.24 28.60
N ARG A 107 16.06 -11.37 28.57
CA ARG A 107 15.42 -12.00 29.74
C ARG A 107 16.41 -12.90 30.46
N ALA A 108 17.09 -12.36 31.47
CA ALA A 108 18.13 -13.06 32.24
C ALA A 108 17.63 -14.38 32.84
N ASP A 109 16.42 -14.36 33.41
CA ASP A 109 15.70 -15.51 33.98
C ASP A 109 15.52 -16.66 32.98
N ARG A 110 15.27 -16.33 31.71
CA ARG A 110 15.03 -17.32 30.64
C ARG A 110 16.31 -17.87 30.04
N VAL A 111 17.36 -17.05 30.00
CA VAL A 111 18.65 -17.41 29.41
C VAL A 111 19.56 -18.08 30.45
N GLY A 112 19.24 -17.97 31.74
CA GLY A 112 20.03 -18.58 32.82
C GLY A 112 21.33 -17.81 33.10
N ILE A 113 21.31 -16.50 32.95
CA ILE A 113 22.46 -15.60 33.20
C ILE A 113 22.11 -14.60 34.31
N SER A 114 23.13 -13.95 34.88
CA SER A 114 22.89 -12.86 35.85
C SER A 114 22.33 -11.61 35.16
N ASP A 115 21.65 -10.77 35.93
CA ASP A 115 21.09 -9.50 35.43
C ASP A 115 22.19 -8.54 34.95
N GLU A 116 23.35 -8.54 35.61
CA GLU A 116 24.53 -7.78 35.19
C GLU A 116 25.02 -8.27 33.83
N ARG A 117 25.09 -9.59 33.63
CA ARG A 117 25.51 -10.16 32.36
C ARG A 117 24.52 -9.86 31.24
N ALA A 118 23.22 -9.89 31.53
CA ALA A 118 22.19 -9.52 30.56
C ALA A 118 22.29 -8.04 30.16
N THR A 119 22.54 -7.16 31.12
CA THR A 119 22.74 -5.72 30.88
C THR A 119 23.95 -5.46 29.98
N GLU A 120 25.06 -6.14 30.23
CA GLU A 120 26.25 -6.02 29.39
C GLU A 120 25.99 -6.53 27.96
N LEU A 121 25.29 -7.65 27.80
CA LEU A 121 24.93 -8.17 26.48
C LEU A 121 23.98 -7.23 25.72
N ASN A 122 23.03 -6.58 26.40
CA ASN A 122 22.17 -5.57 25.78
C ASN A 122 23.00 -4.41 25.22
N ARG A 123 23.95 -3.87 26.01
CA ARG A 123 24.85 -2.80 25.58
C ARG A 123 25.70 -3.23 24.37
N GLN A 124 26.22 -4.46 24.38
CA GLN A 124 27.00 -5.01 23.28
C GLN A 124 26.17 -5.15 22.00
N ALA A 125 24.94 -5.65 22.10
CA ALA A 125 24.04 -5.80 20.96
C ALA A 125 23.72 -4.45 20.32
N GLU A 126 23.40 -3.42 21.12
CA GLU A 126 23.15 -2.08 20.62
C GLU A 126 24.40 -1.43 20.02
N ALA A 127 25.59 -1.67 20.59
CA ALA A 127 26.85 -1.20 20.02
C ALA A 127 27.17 -1.86 18.67
N VAL A 128 26.95 -3.18 18.55
CA VAL A 128 27.07 -3.92 17.29
C VAL A 128 26.10 -3.37 16.25
N PHE A 129 24.83 -3.14 16.64
CA PHE A 129 23.83 -2.57 15.76
C PHE A 129 24.24 -1.19 15.23
N ARG A 130 24.69 -0.29 16.11
CA ARG A 130 25.19 1.05 15.69
C ARG A 130 26.35 0.96 14.72
N ARG A 131 27.28 0.01 14.93
CA ARG A 131 28.41 -0.21 14.01
C ARG A 131 27.98 -0.83 12.68
N TRP A 132 26.91 -1.64 12.69
CA TRP A 132 26.35 -2.28 11.51
C TRP A 132 25.51 -1.34 10.66
N SER A 133 24.74 -0.43 11.27
CA SER A 133 23.75 0.43 10.59
C SER A 133 24.24 1.09 9.29
N PRO A 134 25.45 1.69 9.22
CA PRO A 134 25.96 2.29 7.97
C PRO A 134 26.23 1.30 6.83
N TYR A 135 26.25 0.00 7.13
CA TYR A 135 26.54 -1.09 6.19
C TYR A 135 25.31 -1.99 5.99
N ALA A 136 24.13 -1.53 6.40
CA ALA A 136 22.91 -2.30 6.34
C ALA A 136 22.52 -2.65 4.90
N ASP A 137 22.78 -1.78 3.92
CA ASP A 137 22.48 -2.03 2.51
C ASP A 137 23.46 -3.02 1.86
N SER A 138 22.92 -4.02 1.16
CA SER A 138 23.71 -4.92 0.32
C SER A 138 24.37 -4.18 -0.84
N GLY A 139 23.77 -3.10 -1.32
CA GLY A 139 24.30 -2.24 -2.38
C GLY A 139 25.34 -1.20 -1.93
N ASN A 140 25.56 -1.04 -0.62
CA ASN A 140 26.41 0.01 -0.03
C ASN A 140 26.02 1.44 -0.41
N ARG A 141 24.72 1.71 -0.58
CA ARG A 141 24.21 3.04 -0.94
C ARG A 141 23.46 3.71 0.20
N LEU A 142 22.85 2.91 1.07
CA LEU A 142 21.98 3.38 2.13
C LEU A 142 22.45 2.85 3.49
N ASP A 143 22.32 3.68 4.52
CA ASP A 143 22.36 3.19 5.90
C ASP A 143 21.00 2.58 6.31
N PHE A 144 20.92 2.05 7.54
CA PHE A 144 19.69 1.41 8.01
C PHE A 144 18.52 2.37 8.13
N ASP A 145 18.76 3.64 8.48
CA ASP A 145 17.71 4.62 8.70
C ASP A 145 17.15 5.09 7.35
N GLU A 146 18.00 5.24 6.35
CA GLU A 146 17.62 5.49 4.95
C GLU A 146 16.84 4.31 4.35
N ILE A 147 17.23 3.06 4.67
CA ILE A 147 16.46 1.86 4.30
C ILE A 147 15.05 1.93 4.90
N GLN A 148 14.89 2.35 6.15
CA GLN A 148 13.57 2.50 6.77
C GLN A 148 12.73 3.57 6.07
N PHE A 149 13.34 4.71 5.75
CA PHE A 149 12.68 5.77 4.97
C PHE A 149 12.20 5.25 3.62
N LEU A 150 13.06 4.53 2.89
CA LEU A 150 12.73 3.97 1.59
C LEU A 150 11.66 2.87 1.72
N ALA A 151 11.74 2.01 2.73
CA ALA A 151 10.77 0.95 2.94
C ALA A 151 9.38 1.52 3.20
N LEU A 152 9.27 2.55 4.05
CA LEU A 152 8.00 3.22 4.30
C LEU A 152 7.48 3.96 3.06
N ALA A 153 8.37 4.62 2.31
CA ALA A 153 7.99 5.24 1.03
C ALA A 153 7.37 4.21 0.08
N LYS A 154 7.96 3.01 0.00
CA LYS A 154 7.46 1.93 -0.87
C LYS A 154 6.15 1.33 -0.37
N VAL A 155 5.95 1.22 0.94
CA VAL A 155 4.63 0.82 1.47
C VAL A 155 3.55 1.85 1.11
N ILE A 156 3.85 3.14 1.15
CA ILE A 156 2.89 4.20 0.79
C ILE A 156 2.63 4.23 -0.73
N GLU A 157 3.68 4.15 -1.55
CA GLU A 157 3.59 4.22 -3.01
C GLU A 157 3.01 2.94 -3.63
N ASP A 158 3.58 1.79 -3.27
CA ASP A 158 3.37 0.51 -3.96
C ASP A 158 2.44 -0.44 -3.18
N GLY A 159 2.15 -0.11 -1.92
CA GLY A 159 1.39 -0.95 -0.99
C GLY A 159 2.23 -2.03 -0.30
N GLU A 160 3.50 -2.19 -0.70
CA GLU A 160 4.39 -3.21 -0.14
C GLU A 160 5.87 -2.78 -0.24
N SER A 161 6.68 -3.35 0.64
CA SER A 161 8.14 -3.24 0.58
C SER A 161 8.75 -4.59 0.97
N ILE A 162 9.70 -5.06 0.19
CA ILE A 162 10.30 -6.37 0.36
C ILE A 162 11.77 -6.19 0.68
N VAL A 163 12.17 -6.76 1.82
CA VAL A 163 13.54 -6.68 2.32
C VAL A 163 14.02 -8.08 2.63
N ILE A 164 15.05 -8.54 1.93
CA ILE A 164 15.65 -9.85 2.13
C ILE A 164 16.94 -9.70 2.95
N PRO A 165 17.04 -10.34 4.12
CA PRO A 165 18.30 -10.39 4.86
C PRO A 165 19.27 -11.33 4.14
N THR A 166 20.39 -10.80 3.68
CA THR A 166 21.43 -11.52 2.93
C THR A 166 22.79 -11.42 3.64
N TRP A 167 23.82 -11.98 3.01
CA TRP A 167 25.19 -11.95 3.51
C TRP A 167 26.16 -11.47 2.42
N ALA A 168 26.68 -10.26 2.62
CA ALA A 168 27.75 -9.67 1.83
C ALA A 168 29.05 -10.48 1.94
N LYS A 169 29.81 -10.53 0.85
CA LYS A 169 31.08 -11.27 0.74
C LYS A 169 32.30 -10.35 0.84
N GLU A 170 32.06 -9.04 0.84
CA GLU A 170 33.09 -8.02 0.89
C GLU A 170 33.85 -8.05 2.23
N SER A 171 35.17 -8.23 2.17
CA SER A 171 36.02 -8.40 3.36
C SER A 171 36.21 -7.13 4.20
N TRP A 172 35.93 -5.96 3.63
CA TRP A 172 36.08 -4.67 4.31
C TRP A 172 34.90 -4.32 5.22
N ARG A 173 33.75 -5.01 5.08
CA ARG A 173 32.59 -4.76 5.94
C ARG A 173 32.87 -5.27 7.35
N PRO A 174 32.50 -4.52 8.41
CA PRO A 174 32.64 -5.00 9.78
C PRO A 174 31.77 -6.23 10.07
N PHE A 175 30.66 -6.38 9.34
CA PHE A 175 29.74 -7.51 9.42
C PHE A 175 29.29 -7.90 8.01
N GLY A 176 29.16 -9.20 7.75
CA GLY A 176 28.66 -9.68 6.46
C GLY A 176 27.13 -9.61 6.34
N ARG A 177 26.38 -9.58 7.45
CA ARG A 177 24.92 -9.44 7.41
C ARG A 177 24.54 -8.11 6.76
N CYS A 178 23.65 -8.14 5.77
CA CYS A 178 23.08 -6.94 5.15
C CYS A 178 21.65 -7.22 4.66
N LEU A 179 21.00 -6.19 4.13
CA LEU A 179 19.62 -6.17 3.66
C LEU A 179 19.60 -5.81 2.18
N GLU A 180 18.86 -6.59 1.41
CA GLU A 180 18.58 -6.30 0.00
C GLU A 180 17.13 -5.89 -0.15
N MET A 181 16.91 -4.66 -0.59
CA MET A 181 15.57 -4.18 -0.92
C MET A 181 15.20 -4.60 -2.35
N ILE A 182 14.05 -5.23 -2.50
CA ILE A 182 13.52 -5.67 -3.79
C ILE A 182 12.27 -4.85 -4.11
N GLU A 183 12.27 -4.25 -5.30
CA GLU A 183 11.08 -3.55 -5.82
C GLU A 183 9.95 -4.55 -6.09
N ALA A 184 8.73 -4.17 -5.73
CA ALA A 184 7.52 -4.97 -5.92
C ALA A 184 7.35 -5.44 -7.37
N ASP A 185 7.69 -4.59 -8.34
CA ASP A 185 7.56 -4.87 -9.77
C ASP A 185 8.47 -6.03 -10.24
N ARG A 186 9.52 -6.36 -9.47
CA ARG A 186 10.41 -7.50 -9.78
C ARG A 186 9.80 -8.85 -9.41
N MET A 187 8.65 -8.88 -8.72
CA MET A 187 7.95 -10.12 -8.37
C MET A 187 7.06 -10.69 -9.48
N ASP A 188 7.26 -10.29 -10.73
CA ASP A 188 6.45 -10.75 -11.85
C ASP A 188 6.98 -12.06 -12.48
N LYS A 189 6.77 -13.18 -11.78
CA LYS A 189 6.78 -14.51 -12.41
C LYS A 189 5.43 -15.16 -12.25
N THR A 190 4.48 -14.74 -13.08
CA THR A 190 3.17 -15.39 -13.16
C THR A 190 3.32 -16.80 -13.76
N THR A 191 3.17 -17.83 -12.93
CA THR A 191 3.04 -19.24 -13.33
C THR A 191 1.63 -19.73 -12.96
N ALA A 192 1.18 -20.88 -13.47
CA ALA A 192 -0.15 -21.42 -13.16
C ALA A 192 -0.48 -21.50 -11.66
N LYS A 193 0.52 -21.62 -10.78
CA LYS A 193 0.37 -21.67 -9.31
C LYS A 193 0.81 -20.40 -8.58
N ILE A 194 1.59 -19.54 -9.22
CA ILE A 194 2.21 -18.36 -8.59
C ILE A 194 1.70 -17.12 -9.31
N ARG A 195 1.03 -16.21 -8.60
CA ARG A 195 0.67 -14.89 -9.13
C ARG A 195 1.40 -13.83 -8.31
N TYR A 196 2.14 -12.94 -8.99
CA TYR A 196 2.88 -11.83 -8.36
C TYR A 196 3.77 -12.29 -7.18
N GLY A 197 4.47 -13.41 -7.35
CA GLY A 197 5.38 -13.94 -6.33
C GLY A 197 4.73 -14.70 -5.18
N VAL A 198 3.39 -14.80 -5.14
CA VAL A 198 2.65 -15.56 -4.12
C VAL A 198 2.08 -16.84 -4.71
N GLU A 199 2.34 -17.98 -4.06
CA GLU A 199 1.70 -19.25 -4.40
C GLU A 199 0.22 -19.21 -3.95
N LEU A 200 -0.70 -19.36 -4.89
CA LEU A 200 -2.12 -19.42 -4.58
C LEU A 200 -2.44 -20.77 -3.94
N GLY A 201 -2.99 -20.74 -2.73
CA GLY A 201 -3.49 -21.94 -2.07
C GLY A 201 -4.66 -22.55 -2.86
N THR A 202 -4.97 -23.82 -2.60
CA THR A 202 -6.10 -24.53 -3.22
C THR A 202 -7.49 -23.91 -2.99
N ARG A 203 -7.58 -22.85 -2.17
CA ARG A 203 -8.83 -22.18 -1.81
C ARG A 203 -9.00 -20.77 -2.40
N GLY A 204 -8.05 -20.30 -3.22
CA GLY A 204 -8.08 -18.96 -3.80
C GLY A 204 -7.55 -17.90 -2.84
#